data_AF-A0A2E9TH27-F1
#
_entry.id   AF-A0A2E9TH27-F1
#
_cell.length_a   1.000
_cell.length_b   1.000
_cell.length_c   1.000
_cell.angle_alpha   90.00
_cell.angle_beta   90.00
_cell.angle_gamma   90.00
#
_symmetry.space_group_name_H-M   'P 1'
#
loop_
_entity.id
_entity.type
_entity.pdbx_description
1 polymer ?
#
loop_
_entity_poly.entity_id
_entity_poly.type
_entity_poly.pdbx_seq_one_letter_code
_entity_poly.pdbx_strand_id
1 'polypeptide(L)'
;MSIKSYLSIFFLLTFSLVKSQSFENVSLVNKKMDSYPFNESNAYLSDDGNTLFFNSSDNTNNTSGLSDMNDIWYRNKSDGVWGTPINLKEVNTIENDVILGLYKNDLIILRNGSIDYYDINNQYKIKKTEKIDGFPPNYNLISGSINYSQDKLFLSFEGFGTYGVEDIYTSEKNNNVWDRLTNIGSSVNSEYQDISPFLYKEDTLVFISNRDEEGYELYFTVSKDKFWSEPLKINLLNTSKSESSLTYDYNSNNFILSATTDSKTNSDLFFYSDSKARINVTFNLNSEITNGNLYLKNDSISFSSNIFSLPIESVGTYNFKFVVDNYFIKDTTLRVDKSVDISINLDEVKSGSRVVLKNLIFKQSSTDLDDESLPYLNDLLHLFGSNSNIQITIEGHTDNRGDFRSNIKLSRERSEVIKNFLVINGIKKSQIKVKGLGPTKPRYSNDSEESRKLNRRVELFVN
;
A
#
# COMPACT_ATOMS: atom_id res chain seq x y z
N MET A 1 26.78 35.57 45.32
CA MET A 1 25.71 34.55 45.26
C MET A 1 24.56 35.13 44.46
N SER A 2 24.41 34.75 43.19
CA SER A 2 23.23 35.06 42.36
C SER A 2 23.32 34.18 41.11
N ILE A 3 22.50 33.14 41.09
CA ILE A 3 22.31 32.19 39.99
C ILE A 3 21.50 32.89 38.91
N LYS A 4 22.06 33.06 37.72
CA LYS A 4 21.30 33.40 36.52
C LYS A 4 20.92 32.11 35.81
N SER A 5 19.66 31.74 35.96
CA SER A 5 19.00 30.65 35.26
C SER A 5 19.08 30.86 33.75
N TYR A 6 19.75 29.96 33.03
CA TYR A 6 19.53 29.80 31.60
C TYR A 6 18.25 29.00 31.41
N LEU A 7 17.28 29.67 30.79
CA LEU A 7 15.99 29.11 30.41
C LEU A 7 16.24 28.19 29.20
N SER A 8 16.52 26.92 29.44
CA SER A 8 16.51 25.91 28.38
C SER A 8 15.07 25.67 27.96
N ILE A 9 14.63 26.35 26.90
CA ILE A 9 13.36 26.08 26.24
C ILE A 9 13.51 24.71 25.57
N PHE A 10 13.11 23.66 26.29
CA PHE A 10 12.81 22.36 25.68
C PHE A 10 11.61 22.56 24.78
N PHE A 11 11.85 22.75 23.48
CA PHE A 11 10.83 22.43 22.48
C PHE A 11 10.66 20.91 22.52
N LEU A 12 9.72 20.43 23.35
CA LEU A 12 9.11 19.13 23.13
C LEU A 12 8.33 19.23 21.82
N LEU A 13 9.02 19.04 20.70
CA LEU A 13 8.39 18.57 19.48
C LEU A 13 7.88 17.17 19.81
N THR A 14 6.63 17.11 20.25
CA THR A 14 5.88 15.86 20.21
C THR A 14 5.83 15.44 18.75
N PHE A 15 6.75 14.57 18.33
CA PHE A 15 6.63 13.89 17.06
C PHE A 15 5.33 13.11 17.14
N SER A 16 4.28 13.67 16.52
CA SER A 16 3.13 12.91 16.10
C SER A 16 3.66 11.65 15.43
N LEU A 17 3.29 10.46 15.94
CA LEU A 17 3.67 9.15 15.40
C LEU A 17 3.88 9.27 13.90
N VAL A 18 5.13 9.08 13.46
CA VAL A 18 5.51 9.04 12.05
C VAL A 18 4.68 7.92 11.42
N LYS A 19 3.58 8.32 10.78
CA LYS A 19 2.52 7.42 10.32
C LYS A 19 2.85 6.65 9.04
N SER A 20 4.06 6.75 8.49
CA SER A 20 4.25 6.59 7.05
C SER A 20 4.85 5.28 6.56
N GLN A 21 5.59 4.50 7.37
CA GLN A 21 6.17 3.24 6.90
C GLN A 21 6.49 2.31 8.07
N SER A 22 5.56 1.40 8.41
CA SER A 22 5.89 0.31 9.33
C SER A 22 6.51 -0.84 8.54
N PHE A 23 7.68 -1.30 8.97
CA PHE A 23 8.29 -2.57 8.53
C PHE A 23 7.65 -3.79 9.24
N GLU A 24 6.50 -3.58 9.90
CA GLU A 24 5.83 -4.55 10.75
C GLU A 24 5.24 -5.76 10.02
N ASN A 25 4.98 -5.60 8.72
CA ASN A 25 4.41 -6.65 7.88
C ASN A 25 5.42 -7.23 6.88
N VAL A 26 6.72 -7.08 7.13
CA VAL A 26 7.76 -7.65 6.27
C VAL A 26 8.07 -9.07 6.74
N SER A 27 8.08 -10.03 5.81
CA SER A 27 8.31 -11.44 6.14
C SER A 27 9.20 -12.15 5.14
N LEU A 28 9.96 -13.15 5.60
CA LEU A 28 10.90 -13.92 4.79
C LEU A 28 10.14 -14.73 3.73
N VAL A 29 10.49 -14.52 2.46
CA VAL A 29 10.05 -15.33 1.32
C VAL A 29 11.16 -16.32 1.01
N ASN A 30 10.98 -17.56 1.43
CA ASN A 30 11.97 -18.61 1.17
C ASN A 30 12.01 -18.94 -0.33
N LYS A 31 12.92 -18.29 -1.06
CA LYS A 31 13.34 -18.69 -2.41
C LYS A 31 14.66 -19.44 -2.24
N LYS A 32 14.66 -20.76 -2.46
CA LYS A 32 15.87 -21.59 -2.40
C LYS A 32 16.96 -20.96 -3.27
N MET A 33 18.00 -20.44 -2.62
CA MET A 33 19.23 -19.98 -3.25
C MET A 33 20.37 -20.72 -2.56
N ASP A 34 21.20 -21.40 -3.34
CA ASP A 34 22.38 -22.07 -2.79
C ASP A 34 23.40 -21.01 -2.36
N SER A 35 23.91 -21.15 -1.14
CA SER A 35 24.96 -20.28 -0.60
C SER A 35 26.19 -20.28 -1.51
N TYR A 36 26.87 -19.14 -1.55
CA TYR A 36 28.09 -18.96 -2.34
C TYR A 36 29.25 -18.65 -1.38
N PRO A 37 30.48 -19.13 -1.63
CA PRO A 37 31.58 -19.02 -0.66
C PRO A 37 32.23 -17.63 -0.60
N PHE A 38 31.54 -16.60 -1.10
CA PHE A 38 31.98 -15.22 -1.13
C PHE A 38 30.81 -14.31 -0.78
N ASN A 39 31.10 -13.09 -0.33
CA ASN A 39 30.08 -12.14 0.07
C ASN A 39 29.20 -11.73 -1.12
N GLU A 40 27.90 -11.69 -0.91
CA GLU A 40 26.91 -11.14 -1.83
C GLU A 40 26.21 -9.96 -1.17
N SER A 41 26.19 -8.78 -1.80
CA SER A 41 25.56 -7.56 -1.27
C SER A 41 25.01 -6.67 -2.39
N ASN A 42 24.31 -5.59 -2.04
CA ASN A 42 23.81 -4.57 -2.98
C ASN A 42 23.07 -5.19 -4.19
N ALA A 43 22.17 -6.12 -3.91
CA ALA A 43 21.52 -6.93 -4.93
C ALA A 43 20.28 -6.27 -5.53
N TYR A 44 20.06 -6.42 -6.83
CA TYR A 44 18.90 -5.91 -7.56
C TYR A 44 18.36 -6.96 -8.55
N LEU A 45 17.03 -7.05 -8.62
CA LEU A 45 16.32 -8.03 -9.43
C LEU A 45 15.86 -7.39 -10.75
N SER A 46 16.02 -8.11 -11.87
CA SER A 46 15.46 -7.70 -13.16
C SER A 46 13.94 -7.66 -13.14
N ASP A 47 13.34 -6.84 -14.02
CA ASP A 47 11.89 -6.64 -14.08
C ASP A 47 11.11 -7.96 -14.30
N ASP A 48 11.70 -8.93 -15.01
CA ASP A 48 11.11 -10.25 -15.25
C ASP A 48 11.28 -11.23 -14.07
N GLY A 49 12.03 -10.82 -13.05
CA GLY A 49 12.31 -11.59 -11.84
C GLY A 49 13.26 -12.77 -12.04
N ASN A 50 13.96 -12.88 -13.17
CA ASN A 50 14.77 -14.05 -13.51
C ASN A 50 16.29 -13.81 -13.47
N THR A 51 16.75 -12.58 -13.38
CA THR A 51 18.18 -12.26 -13.24
C THR A 51 18.39 -11.40 -12.02
N LEU A 52 19.26 -11.85 -11.12
CA LEU A 52 19.65 -11.12 -9.91
C LEU A 52 21.07 -10.63 -10.10
N PHE A 53 21.29 -9.32 -10.11
CA PHE A 53 22.60 -8.68 -10.12
C PHE A 53 22.98 -8.31 -8.68
N PHE A 54 24.24 -8.42 -8.31
CA PHE A 54 24.73 -8.09 -6.97
C PHE A 54 26.23 -7.81 -6.99
N ASN A 55 26.71 -7.11 -5.96
CA ASN A 55 28.12 -6.95 -5.72
C ASN A 55 28.69 -8.16 -4.98
N SER A 56 29.90 -8.58 -5.36
CA SER A 56 30.64 -9.62 -4.62
C SER A 56 32.01 -9.10 -4.19
N SER A 57 32.23 -9.13 -2.87
CA SER A 57 33.48 -8.75 -2.21
C SER A 57 34.23 -9.97 -1.67
N ASP A 58 35.52 -9.79 -1.35
CA ASP A 58 36.44 -10.86 -0.93
C ASP A 58 36.50 -12.06 -1.89
N ASN A 59 36.17 -11.83 -3.16
CA ASN A 59 36.04 -12.88 -4.16
C ASN A 59 37.28 -12.96 -5.05
N THR A 60 38.00 -14.08 -4.97
CA THR A 60 39.23 -14.30 -5.75
C THR A 60 39.01 -14.32 -7.26
N ASN A 61 37.76 -14.43 -7.71
CA ASN A 61 37.38 -14.43 -9.12
C ASN A 61 36.96 -13.04 -9.65
N ASN A 62 37.07 -12.00 -8.83
CA ASN A 62 36.91 -10.63 -9.31
C ASN A 62 38.01 -10.28 -10.33
N THR A 63 37.79 -9.23 -11.13
CA THR A 63 38.62 -8.86 -12.28
C THR A 63 40.09 -8.67 -11.90
N SER A 64 40.37 -8.00 -10.77
CA SER A 64 41.71 -7.90 -10.18
C SER A 64 41.96 -8.84 -8.98
N GLY A 65 41.09 -9.83 -8.77
CA GLY A 65 41.15 -10.74 -7.63
C GLY A 65 40.84 -10.02 -6.31
N LEU A 66 41.57 -10.32 -5.23
CA LEU A 66 41.30 -9.76 -3.89
C LEU A 66 41.65 -8.26 -3.76
N SER A 67 42.34 -7.66 -4.73
CA SER A 67 42.51 -6.19 -4.74
C SER A 67 41.26 -5.46 -5.22
N ASP A 68 40.33 -6.18 -5.87
CA ASP A 68 39.05 -5.65 -6.29
C ASP A 68 38.04 -5.75 -5.17
N MET A 69 37.68 -4.62 -4.58
CA MET A 69 36.75 -4.60 -3.46
C MET A 69 35.38 -5.16 -3.85
N ASN A 70 34.88 -4.81 -5.04
CA ASN A 70 33.63 -5.33 -5.57
C ASN A 70 33.68 -5.45 -7.09
N ASP A 71 33.23 -6.61 -7.57
CA ASP A 71 32.75 -6.77 -8.94
C ASP A 71 31.23 -6.92 -8.95
N ILE A 72 30.63 -6.72 -10.12
CA ILE A 72 29.26 -7.10 -10.41
C ILE A 72 29.20 -8.57 -10.80
N TRP A 73 28.32 -9.30 -10.15
CA TRP A 73 27.99 -10.69 -10.43
C TRP A 73 26.49 -10.82 -10.68
N TYR A 74 26.09 -11.91 -11.34
CA TYR A 74 24.67 -12.20 -11.53
C TYR A 74 24.35 -13.68 -11.41
N ARG A 75 23.10 -13.99 -11.03
CA ARG A 75 22.49 -15.32 -11.07
C ARG A 75 21.27 -15.29 -11.97
N ASN A 76 21.10 -16.34 -12.78
CA ASN A 76 19.88 -16.56 -13.54
C ASN A 76 18.99 -17.60 -12.84
N LYS A 77 17.68 -17.38 -12.87
CA LYS A 77 16.66 -18.28 -12.35
C LYS A 77 16.08 -19.09 -13.49
N SER A 78 16.09 -20.43 -13.36
CA SER A 78 15.39 -21.35 -14.26
C SER A 78 14.46 -22.23 -13.43
N ASP A 79 13.21 -22.38 -13.87
CA ASP A 79 12.19 -23.20 -13.19
C ASP A 79 12.04 -22.90 -11.68
N GLY A 80 12.21 -21.62 -11.32
CA GLY A 80 12.09 -21.15 -9.93
C GLY A 80 13.32 -21.39 -9.05
N VAL A 81 14.41 -21.94 -9.60
CA VAL A 81 15.67 -22.19 -8.89
C VAL A 81 16.75 -21.24 -9.37
N TRP A 82 17.47 -20.62 -8.45
CA TRP A 82 18.62 -19.77 -8.74
C TRP A 82 19.83 -20.61 -9.13
N GLY A 83 20.46 -20.26 -10.25
CA GLY A 83 21.73 -20.85 -10.68
C GLY A 83 22.93 -20.34 -9.88
N THR A 84 24.10 -20.82 -10.26
CA THR A 84 25.39 -20.37 -9.71
C THR A 84 25.73 -18.94 -10.16
N PRO A 85 26.37 -18.13 -9.30
CA PRO A 85 26.90 -16.82 -9.68
C PRO A 85 27.82 -16.85 -10.89
N ILE A 86 27.68 -15.84 -11.75
CA ILE A 86 28.52 -15.59 -12.92
C ILE A 86 29.06 -14.16 -12.81
N ASN A 87 30.38 -14.01 -12.93
CA ASN A 87 31.03 -12.69 -12.95
C ASN A 87 30.67 -11.95 -14.24
N LEU A 88 30.21 -10.70 -14.15
CA LEU A 88 29.80 -9.89 -15.30
C LEU A 88 31.02 -9.22 -15.98
N LYS A 89 31.91 -10.04 -16.53
CA LYS A 89 33.20 -9.62 -17.13
C LYS A 89 33.09 -8.58 -18.25
N GLU A 90 31.93 -8.49 -18.89
CA GLU A 90 31.71 -7.51 -19.97
C GLU A 90 31.47 -6.08 -19.44
N VAL A 91 31.18 -5.94 -18.14
CA VAL A 91 30.92 -4.66 -17.46
C VAL A 91 31.97 -4.34 -16.40
N ASN A 92 32.53 -5.36 -15.73
CA ASN A 92 33.53 -5.16 -14.69
C ASN A 92 34.83 -4.57 -15.24
N THR A 93 35.48 -3.77 -14.40
CA THR A 93 36.77 -3.13 -14.62
C THR A 93 37.76 -3.60 -13.56
N ILE A 94 38.96 -3.01 -13.57
CA ILE A 94 39.95 -3.22 -12.49
C ILE A 94 39.70 -2.30 -11.27
N GLU A 95 38.64 -1.51 -11.34
CA GLU A 95 38.23 -0.55 -10.33
C GLU A 95 37.08 -1.15 -9.51
N ASN A 96 36.89 -0.63 -8.30
CA ASN A 96 35.76 -1.02 -7.47
C ASN A 96 34.42 -0.62 -8.13
N ASP A 97 33.67 -1.62 -8.59
CA ASP A 97 32.45 -1.44 -9.36
C ASP A 97 31.21 -1.63 -8.49
N VAL A 98 30.60 -0.54 -8.03
CA VAL A 98 29.47 -0.58 -7.07
C VAL A 98 28.14 -0.42 -7.79
N ILE A 99 27.21 -1.34 -7.57
CA ILE A 99 25.84 -1.25 -8.10
C ILE A 99 25.05 -0.24 -7.27
N LEU A 100 24.51 0.77 -7.94
CA LEU A 100 23.61 1.76 -7.35
C LEU A 100 22.13 1.43 -7.55
N GLY A 101 21.78 0.65 -8.57
CA GLY A 101 20.40 0.29 -8.86
C GLY A 101 20.21 -0.45 -10.18
N LEU A 102 19.03 -1.04 -10.35
CA LEU A 102 18.55 -1.59 -11.61
C LEU A 102 17.13 -1.08 -11.85
N TYR A 103 16.97 -0.13 -12.76
CA TYR A 103 15.68 0.52 -13.01
C TYR A 103 15.43 0.68 -14.49
N LYS A 104 14.24 0.27 -14.96
CA LYS A 104 13.83 0.41 -16.37
C LYS A 104 14.83 -0.27 -17.33
N ASN A 105 15.39 -1.42 -16.93
CA ASN A 105 16.45 -2.17 -17.61
C ASN A 105 17.83 -1.48 -17.67
N ASP A 106 18.02 -0.37 -16.96
CA ASP A 106 19.33 0.27 -16.83
C ASP A 106 20.00 -0.24 -15.54
N LEU A 107 21.09 -1.00 -15.68
CA LEU A 107 22.00 -1.33 -14.59
C LEU A 107 22.91 -0.12 -14.33
N ILE A 108 22.80 0.45 -13.12
CA ILE A 108 23.43 1.71 -12.74
C ILE A 108 24.62 1.42 -11.85
N ILE A 109 25.81 1.83 -12.28
CA ILE A 109 27.07 1.49 -11.63
C ILE A 109 27.86 2.76 -11.35
N LEU A 110 28.44 2.84 -10.15
CA LEU A 110 29.37 3.89 -9.77
C LEU A 110 30.80 3.36 -9.76
N ARG A 111 31.68 4.04 -10.50
CA ARG A 111 33.12 3.83 -10.48
C ARG A 111 33.85 5.16 -10.73
N ASN A 112 34.92 5.44 -9.97
CA ASN A 112 35.76 6.64 -10.14
C ASN A 112 34.98 7.96 -10.37
N GLY A 113 34.03 8.27 -9.47
CA GLY A 113 33.20 9.48 -9.54
C GLY A 113 32.28 9.58 -10.77
N SER A 114 32.03 8.45 -11.44
CA SER A 114 31.21 8.35 -12.65
C SER A 114 30.08 7.36 -12.44
N ILE A 115 28.86 7.76 -12.81
CA ILE A 115 27.67 6.93 -12.78
C ILE A 115 27.35 6.51 -14.22
N ASP A 116 27.55 5.24 -14.51
CA ASP A 116 27.32 4.65 -15.82
C ASP A 116 26.00 3.87 -15.84
N TYR A 117 25.28 3.98 -16.95
CA TYR A 117 23.96 3.37 -17.15
C TYR A 117 24.05 2.35 -18.29
N TYR A 118 24.00 1.06 -17.96
CA TYR A 118 24.15 -0.06 -18.88
C TYR A 118 22.80 -0.68 -19.24
N ASP A 119 22.52 -0.87 -20.53
CA ASP A 119 21.29 -1.52 -20.97
C ASP A 119 21.40 -3.05 -20.90
N ILE A 120 20.73 -3.68 -19.92
CA ILE A 120 20.83 -5.14 -19.73
C ILE A 120 20.21 -5.95 -20.88
N ASN A 121 19.33 -5.35 -21.69
CA ASN A 121 18.67 -6.02 -22.81
C ASN A 121 19.45 -5.85 -24.13
N ASN A 122 20.46 -4.97 -24.15
CA ASN A 122 21.26 -4.68 -25.34
C ASN A 122 22.74 -4.94 -25.07
N GLN A 123 23.04 -6.15 -24.59
CA GLN A 123 24.41 -6.62 -24.32
C GLN A 123 25.22 -5.64 -23.47
N TYR A 124 24.58 -5.04 -22.46
CA TYR A 124 25.21 -4.11 -21.53
C TYR A 124 25.89 -2.93 -22.25
N LYS A 125 25.23 -2.39 -23.27
CA LYS A 125 25.72 -1.16 -23.91
C LYS A 125 25.51 0.03 -22.97
N ILE A 126 26.55 0.84 -22.78
CA ILE A 126 26.44 2.11 -22.05
C ILE A 126 25.50 3.06 -22.80
N LYS A 127 24.47 3.56 -22.11
CA LYS A 127 23.49 4.54 -22.60
C LYS A 127 23.92 5.96 -22.30
N LYS A 128 24.42 6.19 -21.08
CA LYS A 128 24.93 7.48 -20.61
C LYS A 128 25.90 7.29 -19.45
N THR A 129 26.74 8.30 -19.27
CA THR A 129 27.66 8.46 -18.14
C THR A 129 27.44 9.83 -17.54
N GLU A 130 27.27 9.89 -16.23
CA GLU A 130 27.10 11.12 -15.47
C GLU A 130 28.28 11.27 -14.50
N LYS A 131 28.76 12.49 -14.27
CA LYS A 131 29.85 12.77 -13.32
C LYS A 131 29.28 13.28 -12.00
N ILE A 132 29.95 12.93 -10.91
CA ILE A 132 29.65 13.43 -9.58
C ILE A 132 30.94 13.86 -8.88
N ASP A 133 30.89 15.06 -8.29
CA ASP A 133 32.00 15.64 -7.53
C ASP A 133 31.80 15.44 -6.01
N GLY A 134 32.86 15.67 -5.24
CA GLY A 134 32.81 15.68 -3.77
C GLY A 134 33.58 14.56 -3.09
N PHE A 135 34.26 13.70 -3.85
CA PHE A 135 35.15 12.66 -3.32
C PHE A 135 36.52 13.23 -2.91
N PRO A 136 37.15 12.74 -1.83
CA PRO A 136 38.53 13.05 -1.51
C PRO A 136 39.51 12.30 -2.44
N PRO A 137 40.79 12.71 -2.50
CA PRO A 137 41.81 11.96 -3.22
C PRO A 137 42.03 10.59 -2.54
N ASN A 138 41.74 9.52 -3.27
CA ASN A 138 41.71 8.13 -2.78
C ASN A 138 40.64 7.92 -1.70
N TYR A 139 39.56 7.22 -2.06
CA TYR A 139 38.47 6.87 -1.16
C TYR A 139 38.08 5.41 -1.39
N ASN A 140 37.63 4.75 -0.33
CA ASN A 140 37.09 3.40 -0.41
C ASN A 140 35.56 3.49 -0.35
N LEU A 141 34.91 3.35 -1.50
CA LEU A 141 33.46 3.27 -1.56
C LEU A 141 33.01 1.89 -1.10
N ILE A 142 32.19 1.83 -0.05
CA ILE A 142 31.66 0.57 0.47
C ILE A 142 30.41 0.16 -0.29
N SER A 143 29.41 1.04 -0.31
CA SER A 143 28.13 0.77 -0.97
C SER A 143 27.34 2.06 -1.19
N GLY A 144 26.30 1.98 -2.00
CA GLY A 144 25.38 3.09 -2.21
C GLY A 144 24.15 2.68 -3.00
N SER A 145 23.24 3.64 -3.18
CA SER A 145 22.07 3.49 -4.00
C SER A 145 21.66 4.80 -4.65
N ILE A 146 20.98 4.66 -5.79
CA ILE A 146 20.22 5.74 -6.42
C ILE A 146 18.73 5.43 -6.24
N ASN A 147 17.90 6.44 -5.99
CA ASN A 147 16.47 6.21 -5.86
C ASN A 147 15.81 5.87 -7.22
N TYR A 148 14.58 5.35 -7.18
CA TYR A 148 13.84 4.93 -8.38
C TYR A 148 13.65 6.06 -9.42
N SER A 149 13.48 7.30 -8.94
CA SER A 149 13.36 8.49 -9.79
C SER A 149 14.69 8.97 -10.39
N GLN A 150 15.82 8.41 -9.93
CA GLN A 150 17.18 8.70 -10.39
C GLN A 150 17.62 10.16 -10.19
N ASP A 151 17.10 10.81 -9.16
CA ASP A 151 17.34 12.20 -8.79
C ASP A 151 17.96 12.38 -7.40
N LYS A 152 18.07 11.30 -6.62
CA LYS A 152 18.76 11.28 -5.32
C LYS A 152 19.74 10.12 -5.25
N LEU A 153 20.95 10.42 -4.79
CA LEU A 153 22.03 9.47 -4.58
C LEU A 153 22.37 9.43 -3.09
N PHE A 154 22.62 8.22 -2.59
CA PHE A 154 23.13 7.98 -1.25
C PHE A 154 24.33 7.02 -1.31
N LEU A 155 25.45 7.39 -0.72
CA LEU A 155 26.69 6.61 -0.72
C LEU A 155 27.19 6.46 0.72
N SER A 156 27.90 5.37 1.00
CA SER A 156 28.62 5.16 2.25
C SER A 156 30.11 4.98 2.01
N PHE A 157 30.91 5.85 2.63
CA PHE A 157 32.38 5.87 2.52
C PHE A 157 32.99 6.87 3.53
N GLU A 158 34.31 6.84 3.65
CA GLU A 158 35.10 7.84 4.38
C GLU A 158 35.39 9.05 3.47
N GLY A 159 34.80 10.21 3.79
CA GLY A 159 34.79 11.40 2.95
C GLY A 159 35.09 12.70 3.69
N PHE A 160 34.85 13.83 3.00
CA PHE A 160 34.97 15.14 3.63
C PHE A 160 33.86 15.38 4.66
N GLY A 161 34.26 15.59 5.91
CA GLY A 161 33.32 15.86 6.99
C GLY A 161 32.72 14.61 7.62
N THR A 162 33.32 13.44 7.36
CA THR A 162 33.02 12.20 8.09
C THR A 162 33.10 12.44 9.61
N TYR A 163 32.08 11.94 10.31
CA TYR A 163 31.93 12.00 11.75
C TYR A 163 32.39 10.70 12.43
N GLY A 164 31.98 9.55 11.91
CA GLY A 164 32.40 8.21 12.36
C GLY A 164 33.51 7.61 11.50
N VAL A 165 33.33 6.35 11.08
CA VAL A 165 34.20 5.68 10.10
C VAL A 165 33.58 5.83 8.71
N GLU A 166 32.80 4.88 8.22
CA GLU A 166 31.96 5.12 7.06
C GLU A 166 30.70 5.89 7.44
N ASP A 167 30.47 6.97 6.71
CA ASP A 167 29.32 7.85 6.89
C ASP A 167 28.44 7.82 5.64
N ILE A 168 27.17 8.16 5.80
CA ILE A 168 26.25 8.38 4.68
C ILE A 168 26.44 9.78 4.11
N TYR A 169 26.59 9.82 2.79
CA TYR A 169 26.64 11.03 1.97
C TYR A 169 25.48 11.02 0.99
N THR A 170 25.01 12.20 0.60
CA THR A 170 23.94 12.38 -0.36
C THR A 170 24.24 13.46 -1.39
N SER A 171 23.65 13.29 -2.58
CA SER A 171 23.62 14.28 -3.66
C SER A 171 22.23 14.26 -4.31
N GLU A 172 21.74 15.43 -4.69
CA GLU A 172 20.50 15.59 -5.46
C GLU A 172 20.83 16.07 -6.87
N LYS A 173 20.00 15.66 -7.83
CA LYS A 173 20.15 16.05 -9.23
C LYS A 173 19.32 17.30 -9.51
N ASN A 174 20.00 18.38 -9.89
CA ASN A 174 19.39 19.64 -10.29
C ASN A 174 19.65 19.88 -11.79
N ASN A 175 18.57 20.09 -12.57
CA ASN A 175 18.65 20.29 -14.03
C ASN A 175 19.47 19.20 -14.75
N ASN A 176 19.29 17.93 -14.37
CA ASN A 176 20.02 16.76 -14.88
C ASN A 176 21.52 16.71 -14.56
N VAL A 177 22.01 17.53 -13.62
CA VAL A 177 23.40 17.51 -13.14
C VAL A 177 23.38 17.17 -11.66
N TRP A 178 24.28 16.28 -11.23
CA TRP A 178 24.45 15.98 -9.81
C TRP A 178 25.08 17.17 -9.10
N ASP A 179 24.49 17.57 -7.98
CA ASP A 179 25.16 18.47 -7.06
C ASP A 179 26.37 17.76 -6.42
N ARG A 180 27.25 18.56 -5.82
CA ARG A 180 28.38 18.03 -5.07
C ARG A 180 27.88 17.11 -3.95
N LEU A 181 28.51 15.94 -3.83
CA LEU A 181 28.27 15.00 -2.74
C LEU A 181 28.57 15.64 -1.38
N THR A 182 27.63 15.53 -0.45
CA THR A 182 27.71 16.12 0.90
C THR A 182 27.41 15.09 1.98
N ASN A 183 28.11 15.16 3.11
CA ASN A 183 27.79 14.37 4.29
C ASN A 183 26.36 14.67 4.74
N ILE A 184 25.55 13.65 5.01
CA ILE A 184 24.12 13.83 5.32
C ILE A 184 23.87 14.49 6.69
N GLY A 185 24.89 14.52 7.54
CA GLY A 185 24.90 15.17 8.85
C GLY A 185 24.61 14.22 10.02
N SER A 186 24.94 14.70 11.22
CA SER A 186 24.88 13.94 12.48
C SER A 186 23.47 13.63 12.98
N SER A 187 22.42 14.09 12.30
CA SER A 187 21.05 13.64 12.59
C SER A 187 20.78 12.23 12.04
N VAL A 188 21.60 11.76 11.10
CA VAL A 188 21.53 10.40 10.56
C VAL A 188 22.80 9.64 10.87
N ASN A 189 23.96 10.21 10.56
CA ASN A 189 25.26 9.60 10.84
C ASN A 189 25.53 9.55 12.35
N SER A 190 26.07 8.42 12.79
CA SER A 190 26.53 8.13 14.13
C SER A 190 28.06 8.33 14.21
N GLU A 191 28.61 8.24 15.42
CA GLU A 191 30.07 8.21 15.61
C GLU A 191 30.71 6.87 15.22
N TYR A 192 29.90 5.91 14.73
CA TYR A 192 30.31 4.58 14.34
C TYR A 192 30.27 4.41 12.80
N GLN A 193 29.85 3.25 12.30
CA GLN A 193 29.73 2.97 10.88
C GLN A 193 28.26 3.03 10.46
N ASP A 194 27.99 3.77 9.39
CA ASP A 194 26.68 3.90 8.76
C ASP A 194 26.83 3.60 7.26
N ILE A 195 26.34 2.42 6.86
CA ILE A 195 26.61 1.82 5.56
C ILE A 195 25.33 1.43 4.81
N SER A 196 25.49 1.15 3.53
CA SER A 196 24.44 0.60 2.66
C SER A 196 23.12 1.38 2.69
N PRO A 197 23.16 2.73 2.49
CA PRO A 197 21.97 3.55 2.51
C PRO A 197 21.09 3.28 1.27
N PHE A 198 19.78 3.20 1.51
CA PHE A 198 18.74 3.01 0.51
C PHE A 198 17.50 3.86 0.81
N LEU A 199 17.05 4.65 -0.17
CA LEU A 199 15.83 5.43 -0.05
C LEU A 199 14.61 4.59 -0.44
N TYR A 200 13.82 4.20 0.55
CA TYR A 200 12.54 3.53 0.36
C TYR A 200 11.45 4.54 0.03
N LYS A 201 10.80 4.34 -1.13
CA LYS A 201 9.77 5.20 -1.72
C LYS A 201 10.32 6.61 -2.00
N GLU A 202 10.23 7.54 -1.05
CA GLU A 202 10.61 8.94 -1.25
C GLU A 202 11.15 9.64 0.00
N ASP A 203 10.69 9.21 1.18
CA ASP A 203 10.91 9.90 2.45
C ASP A 203 11.68 9.05 3.47
N THR A 204 11.81 7.75 3.28
CA THR A 204 12.33 6.85 4.31
C THR A 204 13.71 6.33 3.89
N LEU A 205 14.76 6.84 4.52
CA LEU A 205 16.11 6.34 4.33
C LEU A 205 16.34 5.16 5.26
N VAL A 206 16.60 4.01 4.69
CA VAL A 206 17.01 2.79 5.40
C VAL A 206 18.51 2.63 5.23
N PHE A 207 19.20 2.21 6.27
CA PHE A 207 20.63 2.01 6.25
C PHE A 207 21.02 1.04 7.36
N ILE A 208 22.28 0.61 7.34
CA ILE A 208 22.83 -0.30 8.34
C ILE A 208 23.78 0.48 9.23
N SER A 209 23.72 0.23 10.54
CA SER A 209 24.56 0.90 11.52
C SER A 209 24.96 -0.03 12.66
N ASN A 210 26.13 0.20 13.22
CA ASN A 210 26.59 -0.43 14.46
C ASN A 210 26.57 0.51 15.67
N ARG A 211 25.73 1.55 15.62
CA ARG A 211 25.55 2.56 16.67
C ARG A 211 25.18 2.04 18.06
N ASP A 212 24.61 0.84 18.15
CA ASP A 212 24.22 0.20 19.41
C ASP A 212 25.28 -0.79 19.91
N GLU A 213 26.43 -0.93 19.22
CA GLU A 213 27.53 -1.87 19.53
C GLU A 213 27.13 -3.37 19.54
N GLU A 214 25.91 -3.73 19.13
CA GLU A 214 25.39 -5.11 19.12
C GLU A 214 25.64 -5.85 17.78
N GLY A 215 26.18 -5.16 16.77
CA GLY A 215 26.38 -5.69 15.42
C GLY A 215 26.07 -4.64 14.36
N TYR A 216 26.06 -5.04 13.08
CA TYR A 216 25.58 -4.19 12.00
C TYR A 216 24.11 -4.47 11.80
N GLU A 217 23.26 -3.51 12.11
CA GLU A 217 21.80 -3.68 12.13
C GLU A 217 21.09 -2.62 11.28
N LEU A 218 19.88 -2.92 10.84
CA LEU A 218 19.05 -2.00 10.06
C LEU A 218 18.41 -0.92 10.92
N TYR A 219 18.51 0.31 10.44
CA TYR A 219 17.84 1.49 10.96
C TYR A 219 17.11 2.21 9.82
N PHE A 220 16.09 2.99 10.18
CA PHE A 220 15.46 3.91 9.26
C PHE A 220 15.30 5.29 9.87
N THR A 221 15.33 6.31 9.03
CA THR A 221 14.96 7.68 9.35
C THR A 221 14.00 8.21 8.29
N VAL A 222 13.11 9.12 8.68
CA VAL A 222 12.11 9.71 7.79
C VAL A 222 12.39 11.19 7.58
N SER A 223 12.46 11.60 6.31
CA SER A 223 12.60 12.98 5.89
C SER A 223 11.27 13.70 5.93
N LYS A 224 11.23 14.85 6.58
CA LYS A 224 10.11 15.79 6.57
C LYS A 224 10.64 17.22 6.52
N ASP A 225 10.13 18.02 5.59
CA ASP A 225 10.54 19.42 5.41
C ASP A 225 12.07 19.59 5.26
N LYS A 226 12.73 18.61 4.61
CA LYS A 226 14.20 18.49 4.43
C LYS A 226 15.00 18.18 5.70
N PHE A 227 14.33 17.79 6.78
CA PHE A 227 14.98 17.31 8.00
C PHE A 227 14.74 15.81 8.19
N TRP A 228 15.78 15.08 8.57
CA TRP A 228 15.69 13.68 8.93
C TRP A 228 15.29 13.53 10.40
N SER A 229 14.40 12.58 10.70
CA SER A 229 14.09 12.20 12.08
C SER A 229 15.27 11.48 12.73
N GLU A 230 15.22 11.34 14.06
CA GLU A 230 16.11 10.40 14.74
C GLU A 230 15.96 8.99 14.14
N PRO A 231 17.06 8.28 13.87
CA PRO A 231 17.00 6.92 13.34
C PRO A 231 16.41 5.93 14.34
N LEU A 232 15.58 5.01 13.83
CA LEU A 232 14.91 3.98 14.60
C LEU A 232 15.31 2.59 14.08
N LYS A 233 15.62 1.67 14.98
CA LYS A 233 16.00 0.28 14.68
C LYS A 233 14.83 -0.50 14.05
N ILE A 234 15.09 -1.30 13.01
CA ILE A 234 14.11 -2.16 12.34
C ILE A 234 14.13 -3.56 12.94
N ASN A 235 13.38 -3.75 14.03
CA ASN A 235 13.42 -5.00 14.81
C ASN A 235 13.03 -6.28 14.05
N LEU A 236 12.19 -6.21 13.00
CA LEU A 236 11.65 -7.39 12.33
C LEU A 236 12.48 -7.88 11.14
N LEU A 237 13.25 -6.99 10.52
CA LEU A 237 14.13 -7.34 9.40
C LEU A 237 15.53 -7.71 9.87
N ASN A 238 15.96 -7.20 11.01
CA ASN A 238 17.22 -7.61 11.62
C ASN A 238 17.21 -9.13 11.88
N THR A 239 18.24 -9.77 11.38
CA THR A 239 18.53 -11.17 11.61
C THR A 239 19.24 -11.32 12.95
N SER A 240 19.55 -12.56 13.36
CA SER A 240 20.40 -12.80 14.53
C SER A 240 21.90 -12.60 14.22
N LYS A 241 22.23 -11.95 13.10
CA LYS A 241 23.55 -11.86 12.47
C LYS A 241 23.81 -10.41 12.04
N SER A 242 24.97 -10.16 11.45
CA SER A 242 25.29 -8.84 10.90
C SER A 242 24.72 -8.68 9.49
N GLU A 243 23.94 -7.63 9.27
CA GLU A 243 23.46 -7.21 7.97
C GLU A 243 24.57 -6.52 7.17
N SER A 244 24.57 -6.71 5.84
CA SER A 244 25.55 -6.11 4.92
C SER A 244 24.91 -5.11 3.95
N SER A 245 23.68 -5.36 3.48
CA SER A 245 22.95 -4.44 2.61
C SER A 245 21.46 -4.74 2.56
N LEU A 246 20.62 -3.74 2.35
CA LEU A 246 19.20 -3.91 2.04
C LEU A 246 18.83 -3.10 0.80
N THR A 247 18.15 -3.72 -0.15
CA THR A 247 17.58 -3.05 -1.32
C THR A 247 16.10 -3.39 -1.44
N TYR A 248 15.38 -2.66 -2.31
CA TYR A 248 13.97 -2.89 -2.57
C TYR A 248 13.70 -2.99 -4.08
N ASP A 249 13.03 -4.05 -4.47
CA ASP A 249 12.47 -4.22 -5.82
C ASP A 249 11.03 -3.70 -5.86
N TYR A 250 10.85 -2.60 -6.58
CA TYR A 250 9.55 -1.94 -6.78
C TYR A 250 8.58 -2.75 -7.64
N ASN A 251 9.05 -3.71 -8.44
CA ASN A 251 8.17 -4.53 -9.27
C ASN A 251 7.56 -5.69 -8.47
N SER A 252 8.38 -6.41 -7.70
CA SER A 252 7.91 -7.54 -6.89
C SER A 252 7.53 -7.17 -5.46
N ASN A 253 7.68 -5.91 -5.07
CA ASN A 253 7.47 -5.41 -3.69
C ASN A 253 8.25 -6.23 -2.65
N ASN A 254 9.47 -6.63 -3.00
CA ASN A 254 10.32 -7.42 -2.13
C ASN A 254 11.55 -6.61 -1.73
N PHE A 255 11.95 -6.76 -0.49
CA PHE A 255 13.28 -6.42 -0.04
C PHE A 255 14.25 -7.57 -0.35
N ILE A 256 15.49 -7.22 -0.65
CA ILE A 256 16.59 -8.18 -0.76
C ILE A 256 17.60 -7.79 0.32
N LEU A 257 17.66 -8.61 1.36
CA LEU A 257 18.56 -8.43 2.50
C LEU A 257 19.80 -9.28 2.30
N SER A 258 20.98 -8.70 2.47
CA SER A 258 22.22 -9.44 2.65
C SER A 258 22.58 -9.50 4.13
N ALA A 259 22.87 -10.69 4.65
CA ALA A 259 23.31 -10.89 6.03
C ALA A 259 24.30 -12.05 6.15
N THR A 260 25.18 -11.98 7.16
CA THR A 260 26.20 -13.01 7.44
C THR A 260 25.59 -14.35 7.88
N THR A 261 26.16 -15.46 7.42
CA THR A 261 25.88 -16.80 7.95
C THR A 261 26.93 -17.21 9.00
N ASP A 262 26.70 -18.28 9.78
CA ASP A 262 27.52 -18.71 10.95
C ASP A 262 29.05 -18.91 10.71
N SER A 263 29.54 -18.73 9.48
CA SER A 263 30.97 -18.72 9.12
C SER A 263 31.46 -17.30 8.88
N LYS A 264 32.55 -16.92 9.56
CA LYS A 264 33.16 -15.58 9.67
C LYS A 264 33.47 -14.76 8.39
N THR A 265 33.02 -15.14 7.18
CA THR A 265 33.27 -14.38 5.93
C THR A 265 32.24 -14.58 4.80
N ASN A 266 31.00 -15.01 5.05
CA ASN A 266 30.02 -15.13 3.94
C ASN A 266 28.70 -14.42 4.28
N SER A 267 28.34 -13.39 3.49
CA SER A 267 27.00 -12.82 3.46
C SER A 267 26.17 -13.38 2.31
N ASP A 268 25.00 -13.93 2.64
CA ASP A 268 24.05 -14.52 1.68
C ASP A 268 22.86 -13.57 1.47
N LEU A 269 22.16 -13.70 0.34
CA LEU A 269 20.95 -12.92 0.02
C LEU A 269 19.66 -13.63 0.45
N PHE A 270 18.81 -12.90 1.14
CA PHE A 270 17.50 -13.31 1.63
C PHE A 270 16.43 -12.41 1.03
N PHE A 271 15.37 -13.02 0.50
CA PHE A 271 14.23 -12.28 -0.03
C PHE A 271 13.18 -12.11 1.06
N TYR A 272 12.78 -10.87 1.31
CA TYR A 272 11.67 -10.54 2.19
C TYR A 272 10.58 -9.89 1.36
N SER A 273 9.34 -10.27 1.57
CA SER A 273 8.22 -9.52 0.98
C SER A 273 7.80 -8.47 1.97
N ASP A 274 7.68 -7.22 1.50
CA ASP A 274 6.73 -6.31 2.12
C ASP A 274 5.36 -6.91 1.84
N SER A 275 4.97 -7.84 2.71
CA SER A 275 3.61 -8.32 2.73
C SER A 275 2.77 -7.18 3.29
N LYS A 276 2.51 -6.17 2.44
CA LYS A 276 1.12 -5.83 2.17
C LYS A 276 0.47 -7.14 1.71
N ALA A 277 0.19 -8.04 2.65
CA ALA A 277 -0.71 -9.13 2.45
C ALA A 277 -1.92 -8.44 1.86
N ARG A 278 -2.20 -8.70 0.57
CA ARG A 278 -3.46 -8.27 -0.02
C ARG A 278 -4.49 -8.85 0.92
N ILE A 279 -5.10 -8.00 1.73
CA ILE A 279 -6.07 -8.46 2.70
C ILE A 279 -7.23 -8.93 1.83
N ASN A 280 -7.33 -10.24 1.65
CA ASN A 280 -8.32 -10.79 0.76
C ASN A 280 -9.61 -10.88 1.56
N VAL A 281 -10.62 -10.16 1.09
CA VAL A 281 -11.99 -10.32 1.57
C VAL A 281 -12.67 -11.27 0.59
N THR A 282 -12.95 -12.48 1.03
CA THR A 282 -13.71 -13.45 0.25
C THR A 282 -15.18 -13.32 0.60
N PHE A 283 -16.00 -13.04 -0.41
CA PHE A 283 -17.44 -12.99 -0.26
C PHE A 283 -18.05 -14.32 -0.68
N ASN A 284 -18.85 -14.90 0.21
CA ASN A 284 -19.66 -16.09 -0.03
C ASN A 284 -21.13 -15.64 -0.12
N LEU A 285 -21.67 -15.54 -1.34
CA LEU A 285 -23.05 -15.17 -1.60
C LEU A 285 -23.98 -16.41 -1.58
N ASN A 286 -25.28 -16.18 -1.69
CA ASN A 286 -26.27 -17.25 -1.90
C ASN A 286 -25.83 -18.14 -3.09
N SER A 287 -26.04 -19.45 -2.97
CA SER A 287 -25.57 -20.45 -3.95
C SER A 287 -26.13 -20.26 -5.35
N GLU A 288 -27.28 -19.62 -5.51
CA GLU A 288 -27.92 -19.38 -6.80
C GLU A 288 -27.30 -18.21 -7.58
N ILE A 289 -26.50 -17.36 -6.93
CA ILE A 289 -25.92 -16.16 -7.54
C ILE A 289 -24.69 -16.53 -8.37
N THR A 290 -24.76 -16.35 -9.68
CA THR A 290 -23.65 -16.69 -10.58
C THR A 290 -22.86 -15.48 -11.06
N ASN A 291 -23.41 -14.27 -10.95
CA ASN A 291 -22.74 -13.04 -11.35
C ASN A 291 -23.40 -11.81 -10.70
N GLY A 292 -22.71 -10.67 -10.78
CA GLY A 292 -23.22 -9.39 -10.31
C GLY A 292 -22.11 -8.35 -10.23
N ASN A 293 -22.40 -7.22 -9.59
CA ASN A 293 -21.45 -6.15 -9.38
C ASN A 293 -21.31 -5.81 -7.89
N LEU A 294 -20.07 -5.68 -7.44
CA LEU A 294 -19.69 -5.12 -6.15
C LEU A 294 -19.21 -3.69 -6.37
N TYR A 295 -19.77 -2.74 -5.64
CA TYR A 295 -19.31 -1.36 -5.63
C TYR A 295 -18.51 -1.08 -4.37
N LEU A 296 -17.35 -0.47 -4.56
CA LEU A 296 -16.49 0.03 -3.50
C LEU A 296 -16.10 1.47 -3.84
N LYS A 297 -16.56 2.43 -3.04
CA LYS A 297 -16.48 3.87 -3.37
C LYS A 297 -17.15 4.15 -4.72
N ASN A 298 -16.37 4.59 -5.72
CA ASN A 298 -16.85 4.91 -7.07
C ASN A 298 -16.52 3.80 -8.09
N ASP A 299 -15.82 2.75 -7.66
CA ASP A 299 -15.39 1.67 -8.53
C ASP A 299 -16.41 0.53 -8.52
N SER A 300 -16.68 -0.02 -9.70
CA SER A 300 -17.52 -1.21 -9.88
C SER A 300 -16.66 -2.41 -10.25
N ILE A 301 -16.84 -3.52 -9.55
CA ILE A 301 -16.12 -4.77 -9.75
C ILE A 301 -17.15 -5.84 -10.11
N SER A 302 -17.12 -6.33 -11.35
CA SER A 302 -17.96 -7.44 -11.76
C SER A 302 -17.41 -8.76 -11.25
N PHE A 303 -18.30 -9.63 -10.75
CA PHE A 303 -17.96 -10.99 -10.35
C PHE A 303 -18.80 -12.00 -11.14
N SER A 304 -18.27 -13.20 -11.32
CA SER A 304 -18.86 -14.28 -12.12
C SER A 304 -18.95 -15.61 -11.35
N SER A 305 -19.03 -15.54 -10.03
CA SER A 305 -19.15 -16.68 -9.11
C SER A 305 -19.83 -16.23 -7.82
N ASN A 306 -20.53 -17.14 -7.13
CA ASN A 306 -21.08 -16.89 -5.79
C ASN A 306 -19.97 -16.73 -4.73
N ILE A 307 -18.77 -17.25 -5.02
CA ILE A 307 -17.58 -17.08 -4.20
C ILE A 307 -16.55 -16.31 -5.01
N PHE A 308 -16.13 -15.15 -4.50
CA PHE A 308 -15.07 -14.35 -5.11
C PHE A 308 -14.30 -13.58 -4.04
N SER A 309 -13.04 -13.30 -4.32
CA SER A 309 -12.15 -12.57 -3.41
C SER A 309 -11.77 -11.21 -3.99
N LEU A 310 -11.77 -10.19 -3.13
CA LEU A 310 -11.32 -8.85 -3.45
C LEU A 310 -10.07 -8.53 -2.61
N PRO A 311 -8.92 -8.23 -3.23
CA PRO A 311 -7.76 -7.72 -2.50
C PRO A 311 -8.01 -6.30 -1.99
N ILE A 312 -7.73 -6.05 -0.71
CA ILE A 312 -7.79 -4.74 -0.07
C ILE A 312 -6.38 -4.26 0.29
N GLU A 313 -6.09 -2.99 -0.02
CA GLU A 313 -4.73 -2.42 0.06
C GLU A 313 -4.33 -1.94 1.46
N SER A 314 -5.28 -1.71 2.37
CA SER A 314 -5.02 -1.17 3.70
C SER A 314 -6.02 -1.69 4.73
N VAL A 315 -5.63 -1.67 6.00
CA VAL A 315 -6.56 -1.92 7.11
C VAL A 315 -7.52 -0.74 7.26
N GLY A 316 -8.82 -1.01 7.43
CA GLY A 316 -9.81 0.06 7.53
C GLY A 316 -11.26 -0.42 7.60
N THR A 317 -12.19 0.53 7.61
CA THR A 317 -13.61 0.25 7.48
C THR A 317 -14.07 0.58 6.07
N TYR A 318 -14.71 -0.38 5.41
CA TYR A 318 -15.12 -0.31 4.02
C TYR A 318 -16.63 -0.47 3.89
N ASN A 319 -17.23 0.28 2.97
CA ASN A 319 -18.63 0.15 2.59
C ASN A 319 -18.71 -0.57 1.25
N PHE A 320 -19.33 -1.73 1.26
CA PHE A 320 -19.54 -2.59 0.11
C PHE A 320 -21.02 -2.54 -0.29
N LYS A 321 -21.28 -2.36 -1.58
CA LYS A 321 -22.63 -2.38 -2.12
C LYS A 321 -22.75 -3.46 -3.19
N PHE A 322 -23.60 -4.45 -2.94
CA PHE A 322 -23.85 -5.56 -3.84
C PHE A 322 -25.08 -5.27 -4.70
N VAL A 323 -24.90 -5.38 -6.01
CA VAL A 323 -25.96 -5.20 -7.01
C VAL A 323 -26.01 -6.47 -7.86
N VAL A 324 -27.06 -7.25 -7.66
CA VAL A 324 -27.29 -8.53 -8.34
C VAL A 324 -28.69 -8.54 -8.92
N ASP A 325 -28.82 -9.05 -10.14
CA ASP A 325 -30.10 -9.16 -10.84
C ASP A 325 -31.08 -10.04 -10.07
N ASN A 326 -32.34 -9.60 -9.95
CA ASN A 326 -33.41 -10.24 -9.18
C ASN A 326 -33.18 -10.30 -7.66
N TYR A 327 -32.21 -9.57 -7.10
CA TYR A 327 -32.03 -9.41 -5.65
C TYR A 327 -32.14 -7.94 -5.25
N PHE A 328 -32.52 -7.70 -4.00
CA PHE A 328 -32.45 -6.36 -3.42
C PHE A 328 -30.99 -5.95 -3.24
N ILE A 329 -30.69 -4.70 -3.56
CA ILE A 329 -29.37 -4.11 -3.32
C ILE A 329 -29.05 -4.20 -1.82
N LYS A 330 -27.80 -4.58 -1.53
CA LYS A 330 -27.32 -4.76 -0.16
C LYS A 330 -26.08 -3.92 0.09
N ASP A 331 -26.19 -2.99 1.04
CA ASP A 331 -25.04 -2.30 1.62
C ASP A 331 -24.55 -3.07 2.86
N THR A 332 -23.23 -3.21 2.98
CA THR A 332 -22.55 -3.78 4.15
C THR A 332 -21.35 -2.91 4.51
N THR A 333 -21.19 -2.62 5.80
CA THR A 333 -19.99 -1.98 6.33
C THR A 333 -19.16 -3.03 7.04
N LEU A 334 -17.89 -3.14 6.68
CA LEU A 334 -16.99 -4.14 7.22
C LEU A 334 -15.69 -3.47 7.67
N ARG A 335 -15.25 -3.79 8.89
CA ARG A 335 -13.87 -3.53 9.32
C ARG A 335 -12.98 -4.67 8.84
N VAL A 336 -11.98 -4.33 8.06
CA VAL A 336 -11.00 -5.24 7.45
C VAL A 336 -9.65 -4.97 8.10
N ASP A 337 -9.21 -5.88 8.95
CA ASP A 337 -7.91 -5.86 9.64
C ASP A 337 -7.01 -7.05 9.26
N LYS A 338 -7.59 -8.11 8.71
CA LYS A 338 -6.92 -9.30 8.16
C LYS A 338 -7.79 -9.96 7.09
N SER A 339 -7.22 -10.91 6.35
CA SER A 339 -7.99 -11.68 5.36
C SER A 339 -9.15 -12.40 6.05
N VAL A 340 -10.32 -12.32 5.43
CA VAL A 340 -11.57 -12.76 6.05
C VAL A 340 -12.53 -13.29 5.00
N ASP A 341 -13.21 -14.38 5.36
CA ASP A 341 -14.29 -14.96 4.57
C ASP A 341 -15.63 -14.55 5.20
N ILE A 342 -16.52 -13.99 4.39
CA ILE A 342 -17.77 -13.41 4.88
C ILE A 342 -18.92 -13.91 4.04
N SER A 343 -19.94 -14.43 4.72
CA SER A 343 -21.20 -14.78 4.09
C SER A 343 -22.09 -13.54 3.97
N ILE A 344 -22.47 -13.18 2.74
CA ILE A 344 -23.44 -12.12 2.46
C ILE A 344 -24.69 -12.75 1.87
N ASN A 345 -25.77 -12.76 2.66
CA ASN A 345 -27.07 -13.22 2.20
C ASN A 345 -27.83 -12.06 1.55
N LEU A 346 -28.15 -12.19 0.27
CA LEU A 346 -28.99 -11.28 -0.49
C LEU A 346 -30.44 -11.77 -0.47
N ASP A 347 -31.36 -10.81 -0.34
CA ASP A 347 -32.80 -11.06 -0.35
C ASP A 347 -33.32 -11.04 -1.79
N GLU A 348 -33.92 -12.15 -2.23
CA GLU A 348 -34.47 -12.28 -3.58
C GLU A 348 -35.73 -11.42 -3.77
N VAL A 349 -35.82 -10.80 -4.95
CA VAL A 349 -36.98 -10.03 -5.40
C VAL A 349 -37.98 -10.98 -6.05
N LYS A 350 -38.92 -11.47 -5.23
CA LYS A 350 -40.03 -12.33 -5.66
C LYS A 350 -41.36 -11.83 -5.14
N SER A 351 -42.46 -12.32 -5.74
CA SER A 351 -43.82 -12.02 -5.27
C SER A 351 -43.96 -12.35 -3.77
N GLY A 352 -44.50 -11.41 -3.01
CA GLY A 352 -44.62 -11.50 -1.56
C GLY A 352 -43.41 -10.95 -0.78
N SER A 353 -42.28 -10.67 -1.42
CA SER A 353 -41.12 -10.06 -0.75
C SER A 353 -41.42 -8.63 -0.28
N ARG A 354 -40.82 -8.24 0.85
CA ARG A 354 -40.97 -6.92 1.45
C ARG A 354 -39.63 -6.38 1.93
N VAL A 355 -39.32 -5.13 1.56
CA VAL A 355 -38.09 -4.44 2.00
C VAL A 355 -38.42 -3.08 2.61
N VAL A 356 -37.70 -2.70 3.65
CA VAL A 356 -37.79 -1.36 4.27
C VAL A 356 -36.77 -0.45 3.59
N LEU A 357 -37.20 0.73 3.12
CA LEU A 357 -36.33 1.70 2.47
C LEU A 357 -35.60 2.56 3.52
N LYS A 358 -34.67 1.94 4.24
CA LYS A 358 -34.03 2.52 5.45
C LYS A 358 -33.30 3.83 5.21
N ASN A 359 -32.80 4.04 4.00
CA ASN A 359 -31.99 5.19 3.65
C ASN A 359 -32.77 6.28 2.89
N LEU A 360 -34.10 6.14 2.77
CA LEU A 360 -34.99 7.20 2.29
C LEU A 360 -35.56 7.96 3.49
N ILE A 361 -34.94 9.10 3.79
CA ILE A 361 -35.28 9.94 4.95
C ILE A 361 -36.10 11.12 4.46
N PHE A 362 -37.28 11.28 5.05
CA PHE A 362 -38.12 12.46 4.83
C PHE A 362 -37.91 13.48 5.95
N LYS A 363 -37.88 14.77 5.61
CA LYS A 363 -37.90 15.85 6.60
C LYS A 363 -39.16 15.74 7.48
N GLN A 364 -39.04 16.14 8.74
CA GLN A 364 -40.14 15.99 9.72
C GLN A 364 -41.41 16.69 9.22
N SER A 365 -42.54 15.98 9.26
CA SER A 365 -43.84 16.46 8.79
C SER A 365 -43.87 16.96 7.33
N SER A 366 -42.89 16.58 6.51
CA SER A 366 -42.80 16.96 5.10
C SER A 366 -42.76 15.73 4.17
N THR A 367 -43.06 15.98 2.90
CA THR A 367 -42.86 15.09 1.75
C THR A 367 -41.47 15.24 1.13
N ASP A 368 -40.70 16.23 1.56
CA ASP A 368 -39.36 16.48 1.03
C ASP A 368 -38.40 15.39 1.51
N LEU A 369 -37.73 14.76 0.55
CA LEU A 369 -36.62 13.85 0.82
C LEU A 369 -35.38 14.67 1.20
N ASP A 370 -34.56 14.09 2.06
CA ASP A 370 -33.22 14.58 2.29
C ASP A 370 -32.35 14.38 1.04
N ASP A 371 -31.40 15.27 0.79
CA ASP A 371 -30.50 15.17 -0.37
C ASP A 371 -29.67 13.86 -0.30
N GLU A 372 -29.36 13.39 0.91
CA GLU A 372 -28.70 12.09 1.16
C GLU A 372 -29.54 10.88 0.69
N SER A 373 -30.86 11.07 0.48
CA SER A 373 -31.77 10.00 0.06
C SER A 373 -31.78 9.78 -1.46
N LEU A 374 -31.26 10.74 -2.25
CA LEU A 374 -31.31 10.68 -3.72
C LEU A 374 -30.58 9.46 -4.33
N PRO A 375 -29.37 9.07 -3.88
CA PRO A 375 -28.69 7.88 -4.39
C PRO A 375 -29.52 6.60 -4.19
N TYR A 376 -30.17 6.47 -3.04
CA TYR A 376 -31.01 5.31 -2.71
C TYR A 376 -32.32 5.27 -3.48
N LEU A 377 -32.81 6.43 -3.93
CA LEU A 377 -33.98 6.50 -4.78
C LEU A 377 -33.67 6.02 -6.20
N ASN A 378 -32.46 6.33 -6.72
CA ASN A 378 -31.95 5.76 -7.97
C ASN A 378 -31.78 4.24 -7.87
N ASP A 379 -31.32 3.73 -6.73
CA ASP A 379 -31.14 2.28 -6.51
C ASP A 379 -32.43 1.47 -6.68
N LEU A 380 -33.60 2.08 -6.45
CA LEU A 380 -34.89 1.42 -6.69
C LEU A 380 -35.14 1.10 -8.16
N LEU A 381 -34.51 1.82 -9.10
CA LEU A 381 -34.64 1.56 -10.53
C LEU A 381 -34.06 0.19 -10.90
N HIS A 382 -33.05 -0.29 -10.16
CA HIS A 382 -32.46 -1.62 -10.33
C HIS A 382 -33.51 -2.74 -10.26
N LEU A 383 -34.52 -2.57 -9.40
CA LEU A 383 -35.60 -3.57 -9.23
C LEU A 383 -36.39 -3.82 -10.51
N PHE A 384 -36.39 -2.87 -11.44
CA PHE A 384 -37.16 -2.92 -12.68
C PHE A 384 -36.32 -3.24 -13.91
N GLY A 385 -34.99 -3.31 -13.78
CA GLY A 385 -34.07 -3.55 -14.90
C GLY A 385 -34.27 -4.94 -15.51
N SER A 386 -33.89 -5.98 -14.76
CA SER A 386 -33.90 -7.36 -15.26
C SER A 386 -35.30 -7.99 -15.23
N ASN A 387 -36.23 -7.44 -14.44
CA ASN A 387 -37.60 -7.95 -14.30
C ASN A 387 -38.66 -6.91 -14.68
N SER A 388 -38.77 -6.66 -15.98
CA SER A 388 -39.61 -5.60 -16.57
C SER A 388 -41.12 -5.68 -16.26
N ASN A 389 -41.61 -6.81 -15.72
CA ASN A 389 -43.02 -7.03 -15.37
C ASN A 389 -43.30 -6.94 -13.86
N ILE A 390 -42.30 -6.64 -13.03
CA ILE A 390 -42.48 -6.54 -11.59
C ILE A 390 -43.56 -5.51 -11.26
N GLN A 391 -44.43 -5.85 -10.31
CA GLN A 391 -45.40 -4.93 -9.74
C GLN A 391 -45.10 -4.75 -8.27
N ILE A 392 -45.11 -3.50 -7.82
CA ILE A 392 -44.81 -3.17 -6.43
C ILE A 392 -45.96 -2.38 -5.80
N THR A 393 -46.06 -2.45 -4.49
CA THR A 393 -46.85 -1.56 -3.65
C THR A 393 -45.91 -0.82 -2.69
N ILE A 394 -45.92 0.51 -2.74
CA ILE A 394 -45.17 1.37 -1.83
C ILE A 394 -46.09 1.76 -0.67
N GLU A 395 -45.72 1.35 0.54
CA GLU A 395 -46.52 1.50 1.76
C GLU A 395 -45.82 2.47 2.71
N GLY A 396 -46.45 3.62 2.96
CA GLY A 396 -45.91 4.66 3.83
C GLY A 396 -46.48 4.56 5.23
N HIS A 397 -45.62 4.71 6.24
CA HIS A 397 -45.97 4.61 7.67
C HIS A 397 -45.55 5.88 8.44
N THR A 398 -46.27 6.17 9.52
CA THR A 398 -45.92 7.22 10.49
C THR A 398 -45.80 6.63 11.89
N ASP A 399 -45.26 7.41 12.82
CA ASP A 399 -45.48 7.17 14.24
C ASP A 399 -46.90 7.57 14.67
N ASN A 400 -47.21 7.39 15.96
CA ASN A 400 -48.51 7.66 16.54
C ASN A 400 -48.75 9.13 16.98
N ARG A 401 -47.85 10.07 16.67
CA ARG A 401 -47.98 11.48 17.07
C ARG A 401 -48.73 12.27 16.01
N GLY A 402 -49.58 13.20 16.45
CA GLY A 402 -50.38 14.05 15.55
C GLY A 402 -51.74 13.45 15.19
N ASP A 403 -52.47 14.15 14.32
CA ASP A 403 -53.80 13.73 13.90
C ASP A 403 -53.75 12.48 13.00
N PHE A 404 -54.65 11.53 13.26
CA PHE A 404 -54.72 10.26 12.56
C PHE A 404 -54.95 10.44 11.04
N ARG A 405 -55.91 11.29 10.65
CA ARG A 405 -56.23 11.51 9.23
C ARG A 405 -55.08 12.18 8.50
N SER A 406 -54.45 13.15 9.16
CA SER A 406 -53.26 13.85 8.66
C SER A 406 -52.09 12.88 8.46
N ASN A 407 -51.87 11.95 9.39
CA ASN A 407 -50.82 10.93 9.26
C ASN A 407 -51.07 9.93 8.12
N ILE A 408 -52.33 9.52 7.90
CA ILE A 408 -52.70 8.68 6.75
C ILE A 408 -52.42 9.41 5.43
N LYS A 409 -52.77 10.70 5.36
CA LYS A 409 -52.52 11.55 4.19
C LYS A 409 -51.02 11.73 3.94
N LEU A 410 -50.26 12.14 4.95
CA LEU A 410 -48.81 12.37 4.85
C LEU A 410 -48.07 11.11 4.41
N SER A 411 -48.41 9.95 4.99
CA SER A 411 -47.74 8.70 4.64
C SER A 411 -48.05 8.25 3.21
N ARG A 412 -49.27 8.55 2.72
CA ARG A 412 -49.62 8.37 1.30
C ARG A 412 -48.82 9.30 0.40
N GLU A 413 -48.75 10.59 0.72
CA GLU A 413 -48.05 11.60 -0.09
C GLU A 413 -46.56 11.27 -0.23
N ARG A 414 -45.90 10.83 0.84
CA ARG A 414 -44.51 10.34 0.82
C ARG A 414 -44.31 9.17 -0.15
N SER A 415 -45.23 8.21 -0.16
CA SER A 415 -45.18 7.10 -1.10
C SER A 415 -45.45 7.54 -2.55
N GLU A 416 -46.30 8.56 -2.77
CA GLU A 416 -46.51 9.13 -4.11
C GLU A 416 -45.26 9.86 -4.62
N VAL A 417 -44.45 10.50 -3.76
CA VAL A 417 -43.16 11.11 -4.16
C VAL A 417 -42.25 10.06 -4.79
N ILE A 418 -42.08 8.90 -4.13
CA ILE A 418 -41.25 7.80 -4.63
C ILE A 418 -41.82 7.25 -5.94
N LYS A 419 -43.14 7.04 -6.02
CA LYS A 419 -43.79 6.59 -7.25
C LYS A 419 -43.56 7.57 -8.40
N ASN A 420 -43.73 8.87 -8.17
CA ASN A 420 -43.55 9.89 -9.19
C ASN A 420 -42.13 9.89 -9.71
N PHE A 421 -41.13 9.77 -8.82
CA PHE A 421 -39.75 9.63 -9.21
C PHE A 421 -39.50 8.42 -10.12
N LEU A 422 -39.99 7.24 -9.74
CA LEU A 422 -39.84 6.03 -10.55
C LEU A 422 -40.52 6.18 -11.93
N VAL A 423 -41.69 6.81 -11.97
CA VAL A 423 -42.42 7.05 -13.22
C VAL A 423 -41.70 8.03 -14.15
N ILE A 424 -41.12 9.10 -13.59
CA ILE A 424 -40.31 10.06 -14.35
C ILE A 424 -39.09 9.35 -14.95
N ASN A 425 -38.51 8.38 -14.24
CA ASN A 425 -37.39 7.55 -14.70
C ASN A 425 -37.83 6.33 -15.54
N GLY A 426 -39.05 6.33 -16.09
CA GLY A 426 -39.48 5.39 -17.12
C GLY A 426 -40.27 4.17 -16.65
N ILE A 427 -40.52 4.01 -15.34
CA ILE A 427 -41.33 2.89 -14.83
C ILE A 427 -42.82 3.14 -15.09
N LYS A 428 -43.53 2.15 -15.62
CA LYS A 428 -44.96 2.31 -15.96
C LYS A 428 -45.78 2.53 -14.69
N LYS A 429 -46.67 3.54 -14.70
CA LYS A 429 -47.61 3.83 -13.59
C LYS A 429 -48.41 2.59 -13.15
N SER A 430 -48.73 1.68 -14.08
CA SER A 430 -49.47 0.44 -13.79
C SER A 430 -48.70 -0.56 -12.93
N GLN A 431 -47.37 -0.47 -12.88
CA GLN A 431 -46.50 -1.34 -12.07
C GLN A 431 -46.40 -0.90 -10.62
N ILE A 432 -46.86 0.31 -10.27
CA ILE A 432 -46.64 0.89 -8.94
C ILE A 432 -47.98 1.28 -8.31
N LYS A 433 -48.30 0.61 -7.20
CA LYS A 433 -49.41 0.97 -6.30
C LYS A 433 -48.85 1.72 -5.08
N VAL A 434 -49.67 2.59 -4.50
CA VAL A 434 -49.31 3.38 -3.32
C VAL A 434 -50.38 3.22 -2.25
N LYS A 435 -49.96 3.02 -1.00
CA LYS A 435 -50.82 3.04 0.18
C LYS A 435 -50.22 3.91 1.28
N GLY A 436 -51.07 4.72 1.91
CA GLY A 436 -50.74 5.39 3.17
C GLY A 436 -51.36 4.63 4.34
N LEU A 437 -50.54 3.99 5.16
CA LEU A 437 -50.97 3.23 6.33
C LEU A 437 -50.94 4.06 7.62
N GLY A 438 -50.36 5.27 7.60
CA GLY A 438 -50.24 6.13 8.77
C GLY A 438 -49.70 5.36 9.99
N PRO A 439 -50.32 5.52 11.17
CA PRO A 439 -49.89 4.83 12.39
C PRO A 439 -50.48 3.42 12.57
N THR A 440 -51.22 2.88 11.60
CA THR A 440 -52.06 1.67 11.80
C THR A 440 -51.28 0.35 11.88
N LYS A 441 -50.01 0.35 11.46
CA LYS A 441 -49.12 -0.83 11.41
C LYS A 441 -47.74 -0.51 12.01
N PRO A 442 -47.65 -0.21 13.33
CA PRO A 442 -46.37 0.02 13.98
C PRO A 442 -45.58 -1.29 14.02
N ARG A 443 -44.27 -1.21 13.75
CA ARG A 443 -43.35 -2.35 13.83
C ARG A 443 -42.53 -2.32 15.12
N TYR A 444 -42.39 -1.12 15.69
CA TYR A 444 -41.67 -0.87 16.93
C TYR A 444 -42.59 -0.15 17.92
N SER A 445 -42.19 -0.13 19.20
CA SER A 445 -42.88 0.68 20.20
C SER A 445 -42.93 2.17 19.79
N ASN A 446 -43.93 2.89 20.30
CA ASN A 446 -44.02 4.35 20.15
C ASN A 446 -43.67 5.11 21.43
N ASP A 447 -43.12 4.43 22.42
CA ASP A 447 -42.91 4.98 23.76
C ASP A 447 -41.72 5.96 23.82
N SER A 448 -40.70 5.76 22.96
CA SER A 448 -39.51 6.63 22.88
C SER A 448 -39.39 7.32 21.51
N GLU A 449 -38.60 8.39 21.41
CA GLU A 449 -38.41 9.05 20.11
C GLU A 449 -37.60 8.18 19.15
N GLU A 450 -36.58 7.47 19.65
CA GLU A 450 -35.75 6.55 18.88
C GLU A 450 -36.58 5.46 18.22
N SER A 451 -37.51 4.86 18.96
CA SER A 451 -38.42 3.82 18.46
C SER A 451 -39.49 4.38 17.51
N ARG A 452 -40.00 5.59 17.77
CA ARG A 452 -40.89 6.30 16.83
C ARG A 452 -40.22 6.59 15.49
N LYS A 453 -38.93 6.96 15.47
CA LYS A 453 -38.19 7.18 14.21
C LYS A 453 -38.25 5.95 13.31
N LEU A 454 -38.14 4.75 13.89
CA LEU A 454 -38.20 3.49 13.13
C LEU A 454 -39.60 3.19 12.56
N ASN A 455 -40.66 3.74 13.15
CA ASN A 455 -42.02 3.61 12.61
C ASN A 455 -42.29 4.60 11.46
N ARG A 456 -41.58 5.72 11.38
CA ARG A 456 -41.60 6.67 10.25
C ARG A 456 -40.78 6.12 9.08
N ARG A 457 -41.37 5.20 8.32
CA ARG A 457 -40.68 4.45 7.26
C ARG A 457 -41.53 4.30 6.02
N VAL A 458 -40.88 3.93 4.92
CA VAL A 458 -41.55 3.44 3.72
C VAL A 458 -41.10 2.00 3.46
N GLU A 459 -42.07 1.15 3.12
CA GLU A 459 -41.82 -0.24 2.73
C GLU A 459 -42.22 -0.45 1.27
N LEU A 460 -41.45 -1.26 0.57
CA LEU A 460 -41.78 -1.75 -0.76
C LEU A 460 -42.21 -3.20 -0.62
N PHE A 461 -43.38 -3.51 -1.17
CA PHE A 461 -43.93 -4.85 -1.27
C PHE A 461 -43.98 -5.27 -2.74
N VAL A 462 -43.41 -6.41 -3.09
CA VAL A 462 -43.50 -6.99 -4.43
C VAL A 462 -44.79 -7.80 -4.50
N ASN A 463 -45.68 -7.45 -5.44
CA ASN A 463 -47.04 -7.98 -5.53
C ASN A 463 -47.13 -9.43 -5.99
#